data_AF-A0A528TGW8-F1
#
_entry.id   AF-A0A528TGW8-F1
#
_cell.length_a   1.000
_cell.length_b   1.000
_cell.length_c   1.000
_cell.angle_alpha   90.00
_cell.angle_beta   90.00
_cell.angle_gamma   90.00
#
_symmetry.space_group_name_H-M   'P 1'
#
loop_
_entity.id
_entity.type
_entity.pdbx_description
1 polymer ?
#
loop_
_entity_poly.entity_id
_entity_poly.type
_entity_poly.pdbx_seq_one_letter_code
_entity_poly.pdbx_strand_id
1 'polypeptide(L)'
;SSRDGMIAVGTVVMNRLRSGQHGSTICEVVGEKGQFAPGVLTRPMNSRALPDVEEAAEAVLKGERKAKLKNTMFFHTAGLRFPYKNMHYTMVAGGNAFYEKRGR
;
A
#
# COMPACT_ATOMS: atom_id res chain seq x y z
N SER A 1 7.03 11.92 -1.08
CA SER A 1 6.00 11.07 -1.72
C SER A 1 4.83 11.96 -2.07
N SER A 2 4.04 11.67 -3.11
CA SER A 2 2.82 12.44 -3.39
C SER A 2 1.67 11.96 -2.50
N ARG A 3 0.74 12.85 -2.11
CA ARG A 3 -0.49 12.50 -1.37
C ARG A 3 -1.24 11.36 -2.06
N ASP A 4 -1.34 11.42 -3.40
CA ASP A 4 -1.97 10.39 -4.21
C ASP A 4 -1.37 8.99 -3.99
N GLY A 5 -0.03 8.89 -3.91
CA GLY A 5 0.67 7.65 -3.61
C GLY A 5 0.46 7.15 -2.18
N MET A 6 0.38 8.07 -1.21
CA MET A 6 0.13 7.71 0.20
C MET A 6 -1.29 7.12 0.37
N ILE A 7 -2.29 7.76 -0.22
CA ILE A 7 -3.67 7.22 -0.23
C ILE A 7 -3.73 5.89 -1.00
N ALA A 8 -2.96 5.72 -2.07
CA ALA A 8 -2.89 4.47 -2.82
C ALA A 8 -2.34 3.30 -1.97
N VAL A 9 -1.25 3.51 -1.24
CA VAL A 9 -0.71 2.51 -0.29
C VAL A 9 -1.72 2.21 0.82
N GLY A 10 -2.31 3.25 1.42
CA GLY A 10 -3.34 3.08 2.45
C GLY A 10 -4.57 2.31 1.95
N THR A 11 -4.96 2.52 0.69
CA THR A 11 -6.05 1.75 0.06
C THR A 11 -5.73 0.25 0.02
N VAL A 12 -4.49 -0.13 -0.32
CA VAL A 12 -4.05 -1.53 -0.32
C VAL A 12 -4.07 -2.13 1.09
N VAL A 13 -3.56 -1.40 2.09
CA VAL A 13 -3.61 -1.85 3.50
C VAL A 13 -5.04 -2.13 3.93
N MET A 14 -5.97 -1.23 3.62
CA MET A 14 -7.38 -1.39 3.98
C MET A 14 -8.10 -2.47 3.16
N ASN A 15 -7.67 -2.74 1.93
CA ASN A 15 -8.13 -3.89 1.15
C ASN A 15 -7.70 -5.21 1.78
N ARG A 16 -6.43 -5.30 2.20
CA ARG A 16 -5.88 -6.47 2.88
C ARG A 16 -6.59 -6.73 4.20
N LEU A 17 -6.81 -5.69 5.00
CA LEU A 17 -7.61 -5.77 6.23
C LEU A 17 -9.01 -6.33 5.94
N ARG A 18 -9.71 -5.75 4.96
CA ARG A 18 -11.07 -6.21 4.57
C ARG A 18 -11.08 -7.65 4.09
N SER A 19 -10.01 -8.12 3.46
CA SER A 19 -9.94 -9.49 2.93
C SER A 19 -9.84 -10.57 4.02
N GLY A 20 -9.37 -10.21 5.21
CA GLY A 20 -9.07 -11.17 6.30
C GLY A 20 -7.89 -12.11 6.03
N GLN A 21 -7.25 -12.05 4.85
CA GLN A 21 -6.17 -12.97 4.46
C GLN A 21 -4.79 -12.55 4.97
N HIS A 22 -4.67 -11.32 5.48
CA HIS A 22 -3.39 -10.68 5.86
C HIS A 22 -3.35 -10.24 7.32
N GLY A 23 -4.38 -10.62 8.10
CA GLY A 23 -4.58 -10.14 9.47
C GLY A 23 -5.98 -9.54 9.67
N SER A 24 -6.33 -9.40 10.95
CA SER A 24 -7.59 -8.88 11.46
C SER A 24 -7.47 -7.43 11.95
N THR A 25 -6.25 -6.91 12.08
CA THR A 25 -5.97 -5.52 12.48
C THR A 25 -5.05 -4.81 11.49
N ILE A 26 -5.08 -3.46 11.50
CA ILE A 26 -4.16 -2.66 10.68
C ILE A 26 -2.69 -2.98 11.05
N CYS A 27 -2.40 -3.17 12.34
CA CYS A 27 -1.05 -3.50 12.80
C CYS A 27 -0.57 -4.85 12.27
N GLU A 28 -1.43 -5.87 12.24
CA GLU A 28 -1.10 -7.18 11.65
C GLU A 28 -0.87 -7.06 10.15
N VAL A 29 -1.73 -6.32 9.44
CA VAL A 29 -1.59 -6.10 8.00
C VAL A 29 -0.32 -5.33 7.68
N VAL A 30 0.02 -4.27 8.42
CA VAL A 30 1.26 -3.51 8.16
C VAL A 30 2.49 -4.30 8.63
N GLY A 31 2.36 -5.09 9.68
CA GLY A 31 3.44 -5.88 10.29
C GLY A 31 3.68 -7.26 9.68
N GLU A 32 2.90 -7.66 8.66
CA GLU A 32 3.01 -8.97 8.03
C GLU A 32 4.44 -9.23 7.51
N LYS A 33 4.94 -10.44 7.78
CA LYS A 33 6.32 -10.83 7.48
C LYS A 33 6.64 -10.67 6.00
N GLY A 34 7.72 -9.96 5.69
CA GLY A 34 8.23 -9.79 4.33
C GLY A 34 7.60 -8.64 3.53
N GLN A 35 6.72 -7.83 4.14
CA GLN A 35 6.17 -6.64 3.48
C GLN A 35 7.13 -5.45 3.43
N PHE A 36 7.83 -5.20 4.54
CA PHE A 36 8.75 -4.08 4.68
C PHE A 36 10.16 -4.57 4.98
N ALA A 37 11.16 -3.82 4.52
CA ALA A 37 12.55 -4.10 4.82
C ALA A 37 12.81 -4.00 6.35
N PRO A 38 13.78 -4.75 6.89
CA PRO A 38 14.13 -4.66 8.30
C PRO A 38 14.38 -3.21 8.76
N GLY A 39 13.84 -2.85 9.92
CA GLY A 39 13.99 -1.52 10.52
C GLY A 39 13.03 -0.44 10.00
N VAL A 40 12.25 -0.69 8.93
CA VAL A 40 11.29 0.32 8.42
C VAL A 40 10.23 0.69 9.46
N LEU A 41 9.71 -0.29 10.20
CA LEU A 41 8.64 -0.08 11.18
C LEU A 41 9.13 0.51 12.52
N THR A 42 10.43 0.43 12.81
CA THR A 42 11.00 0.91 14.08
C THR A 42 11.79 2.20 13.94
N ARG A 43 12.13 2.61 12.71
CA ARG A 43 12.88 3.83 12.46
C ARG A 43 12.02 5.06 12.78
N PRO A 44 12.54 6.03 13.56
CA PRO A 44 11.80 7.25 13.87
C PRO A 44 11.49 8.04 12.59
N MET A 45 10.26 8.55 12.49
CA MET A 45 9.80 9.34 11.36
C MET A 45 10.20 10.82 11.54
N ASN A 46 11.49 11.11 11.42
CA ASN A 46 12.01 12.48 11.50
C ASN A 46 12.05 13.12 10.11
N SER A 47 10.90 13.59 9.63
CA SER A 47 10.74 14.14 8.28
C SER A 47 9.89 15.41 8.28
N ARG A 48 10.28 16.39 7.44
CA ARG A 48 9.44 17.58 7.18
C ARG A 48 8.10 17.23 6.51
N ALA A 49 8.00 16.04 5.93
CA ALA A 49 6.77 15.53 5.32
C ALA A 49 5.84 14.82 6.32
N LEU A 50 6.16 14.79 7.62
CA LEU A 50 5.34 14.13 8.63
C LEU A 50 3.87 14.63 8.63
N PRO A 51 3.59 15.95 8.53
CA PRO A 51 2.19 16.41 8.47
C PRO A 51 1.41 15.85 7.28
N ASP A 52 2.02 15.79 6.09
CA ASP A 52 1.36 15.24 4.90
C ASP A 52 1.10 13.72 5.04
N VAL A 53 2.00 13.01 5.73
CA VAL A 53 1.86 11.57 6.00
C VAL A 53 0.72 11.32 6.99
N GLU A 54 0.64 12.13 8.05
CA GLU A 54 -0.43 12.06 9.05
C GLU A 54 -1.80 12.38 8.43
N GLU A 55 -1.89 13.45 7.64
CA GLU A 55 -3.12 13.83 6.93
C GLU A 55 -3.60 12.72 5.99
N ALA A 56 -2.69 12.15 5.20
CA ALA A 56 -3.03 11.05 4.30
C ALA A 56 -3.44 9.78 5.06
N ALA A 57 -2.77 9.46 6.17
CA ALA A 57 -3.13 8.33 7.01
C ALA A 57 -4.53 8.53 7.62
N GLU A 58 -4.81 9.72 8.16
CA GLU A 58 -6.12 10.05 8.72
C GLU A 58 -7.22 9.97 7.67
N ALA A 59 -6.99 10.49 6.47
CA ALA A 59 -7.95 10.40 5.37
C ALA A 59 -8.27 8.94 5.00
N VAL A 60 -7.26 8.07 4.98
CA VAL A 60 -7.46 6.62 4.76
C VAL A 60 -8.24 6.01 5.92
N LEU A 61 -7.94 6.34 7.17
CA LEU A 61 -8.69 5.84 8.32
C LEU A 61 -10.17 6.28 8.28
N LYS A 62 -10.45 7.50 7.80
CA LYS A 62 -11.80 8.04 7.57
C LYS A 62 -12.52 7.44 6.35
N GLY A 63 -11.84 6.65 5.53
CA GLY A 63 -12.45 5.93 4.41
C GLY A 63 -12.07 6.44 3.02
N GLU A 64 -11.14 7.38 2.87
CA GLU A 64 -10.65 7.79 1.54
C GLU A 64 -9.98 6.59 0.84
N ARG A 65 -10.44 6.24 -0.37
CA ARG A 65 -9.90 5.12 -1.16
C ARG A 65 -9.70 5.54 -2.61
N LYS A 66 -8.71 4.93 -3.28
CA LYS A 66 -8.57 5.04 -4.74
C LYS A 66 -9.50 4.05 -5.45
N ALA A 67 -10.46 4.55 -6.22
CA ALA A 67 -11.41 3.72 -6.96
C ALA A 67 -10.72 2.71 -7.91
N LYS A 68 -9.62 3.12 -8.56
CA LYS A 68 -8.82 2.26 -9.44
C LYS A 68 -8.14 1.08 -8.72
N LEU A 69 -8.07 1.12 -7.39
CA LEU A 69 -7.41 0.10 -6.56
C LEU A 69 -8.39 -0.79 -5.79
N LYS A 70 -9.69 -0.82 -6.17
CA LYS A 70 -10.76 -1.50 -5.41
C LYS A 70 -10.39 -2.93 -4.96
N ASN A 71 -9.79 -3.74 -5.84
CA ASN A 71 -9.39 -5.12 -5.55
C ASN A 71 -7.86 -5.32 -5.50
N THR A 72 -7.09 -4.23 -5.58
CA THR A 72 -5.63 -4.29 -5.58
C THR A 72 -5.10 -4.63 -4.20
N MET A 73 -4.26 -5.67 -4.13
CA MET A 73 -3.64 -6.16 -2.90
C MET A 73 -2.12 -5.98 -2.87
N PHE A 74 -1.49 -5.59 -3.98
CA PHE A 74 -0.04 -5.59 -4.07
C PHE A 74 0.49 -4.32 -4.75
N PHE A 75 1.72 -3.97 -4.41
CA PHE A 75 2.48 -2.93 -5.10
C PHE A 75 3.97 -3.22 -4.99
N HIS A 76 4.74 -2.59 -5.87
CA HIS A 76 6.20 -2.54 -5.78
C HIS A 76 6.70 -1.21 -6.37
N THR A 77 7.99 -0.93 -6.25
CA THR A 77 8.61 0.25 -6.88
C THR A 77 8.33 0.27 -8.38
N ALA A 78 7.82 1.39 -8.88
CA ALA A 78 7.53 1.58 -10.29
C ALA A 78 8.79 1.43 -11.15
N GLY A 79 8.63 0.91 -12.37
CA GLY A 79 9.75 0.65 -13.29
C GLY A 79 10.41 -0.72 -13.12
N LEU A 80 10.22 -1.40 -11.98
CA LEU A 80 10.62 -2.80 -11.83
C LEU A 80 9.72 -3.71 -12.67
N ARG A 81 10.33 -4.73 -13.30
CA ARG A 81 9.64 -5.77 -14.05
C ARG A 81 9.94 -7.12 -13.44
N PHE A 82 8.89 -7.91 -13.24
CA PHE A 82 8.98 -9.27 -12.72
C PHE A 82 8.48 -10.26 -13.78
N PRO A 83 9.03 -11.49 -13.84
CA PRO A 83 8.68 -12.47 -14.87
C PRO A 83 7.29 -13.11 -14.66
N TYR A 84 6.53 -12.68 -13.66
CA TYR A 84 5.23 -13.26 -13.33
C TYR A 84 4.14 -12.76 -14.29
N LYS A 85 3.48 -13.71 -14.97
CA LYS A 85 2.40 -13.42 -15.93
C LYS A 85 1.06 -13.06 -15.28
N ASN A 86 0.93 -13.26 -13.97
CA ASN A 86 -0.33 -13.09 -13.26
C ASN A 86 -0.49 -11.72 -12.59
N MET A 87 0.44 -10.78 -12.83
CA MET A 87 0.39 -9.42 -12.29
C MET A 87 -0.38 -8.50 -13.23
N HIS A 88 -1.58 -8.10 -12.83
CA HIS A 88 -2.38 -7.13 -13.57
C HIS A 88 -2.27 -5.75 -12.94
N TYR A 89 -1.52 -4.86 -13.58
CA TYR A 89 -1.30 -3.51 -13.08
C TYR A 89 -2.55 -2.63 -13.23
N THR A 90 -2.91 -1.95 -12.15
CA THR A 90 -4.11 -1.12 -12.08
C THR A 90 -3.80 0.38 -12.04
N MET A 91 -2.68 0.77 -11.43
CA MET A 91 -2.29 2.17 -11.27
C MET A 91 -0.78 2.30 -11.01
N VAL A 92 -0.20 3.45 -11.37
CA VAL A 92 1.13 3.88 -10.91
C VAL A 92 0.97 5.21 -10.18
N ALA A 93 1.47 5.31 -8.95
CA ALA A 93 1.36 6.50 -8.10
C ALA A 93 2.46 6.54 -7.04
N GLY A 94 2.99 7.75 -6.74
CA GLY A 94 3.98 7.95 -5.68
C GLY A 94 5.22 7.06 -5.78
N GLY A 95 5.66 6.75 -7.00
CA GLY A 95 6.79 5.86 -7.25
C GLY A 95 6.49 4.37 -7.11
N ASN A 96 5.22 3.97 -6.95
CA ASN A 96 4.79 2.57 -6.86
C ASN A 96 3.91 2.18 -8.04
N ALA A 97 4.05 0.94 -8.49
CA ALA A 97 3.13 0.28 -9.42
C ALA A 97 2.26 -0.71 -8.63
N PHE A 98 0.95 -0.54 -8.74
CA PHE A 98 -0.07 -1.29 -8.02
C PHE A 98 -0.66 -2.37 -8.94
N TYR A 99 -0.92 -3.55 -8.38
CA TYR A 99 -1.42 -4.67 -9.17
C TYR A 99 -2.27 -5.65 -8.38
N GLU A 100 -3.09 -6.38 -9.14
CA GLU A 100 -3.84 -7.55 -8.71
C GLU A 100 -3.11 -8.81 -9.17
N LYS A 101 -3.14 -9.86 -8.36
CA LYS A 101 -2.80 -11.21 -8.85
C LYS A 101 -4.07 -11.85 -9.38
N ARG A 102 -4.11 -12.17 -10.67
CA ARG A 102 -5.23 -12.89 -11.30
C ARG A 102 -4.85 -14.35 -11.53
N GLY A 103 -5.82 -15.23 -11.75
CA GLY A 103 -5.54 -16.64 -12.06
C GLY A 103 -4.58 -16.79 -13.25
N ARG A 104 -3.88 -17.92 -13.32
CA ARG A 104 -3.13 -18.31 -14.53
C ARG A 104 -4.10 -18.70 -15.64
#